data_AF-A0A8S9IAX9-F1
#
_entry.id   AF-A0A8S9IAX9-F1
#
_cell.length_a   1.000
_cell.length_b   1.000
_cell.length_c   1.000
_cell.angle_alpha   90.00
_cell.angle_beta   90.00
_cell.angle_gamma   90.00
#
_symmetry.space_group_name_H-M   'P 1'
#
loop_
_entity.id
_entity.type
_entity.pdbx_description
1 polymer ?
#
loop_
_entity_poly.entity_id
_entity_poly.type
_entity_poly.pdbx_seq_one_letter_code
_entity_poly.pdbx_strand_id
1 'polypeptide(L)'
;MLLQEIGHLTFDKDDQLAVEFVTAAANIRAESFGIPLHSLFEAKGIAGNIVHAVATTNAIVAGLIVIEAIKVLKKDADKYRMTYCLEHPSRKMLLMPVEPFEPNPSCYVCSKTPLVLEINTQKSKLRDLVDKIVKAKLGMNLPLIMHGASLLYEVGDDLDDIMVANYNSNLEKSLSELPSPVINGSILTVEDLQQELSCKINVKHREEFDEEKEPEGMVLSGWTQSPATNGESASTSNNESAVEVTESSSGPEIASKKRKLSETQPENHKRETENVESEDDDDLMEIENPMTVSKKKKRVA
;
A
#
# COMPACT_ATOMS: atom_id res chain seq x y z
N MET A 1 -42.06 -9.49 11.80
CA MET A 1 -41.09 -8.41 11.51
C MET A 1 -40.37 -8.11 12.82
N LEU A 2 -39.08 -8.29 13.04
CA LEU A 2 -37.89 -8.53 12.21
C LEU A 2 -36.78 -9.01 13.18
N LEU A 3 -36.55 -10.32 13.29
CA LEU A 3 -35.30 -10.87 13.86
C LEU A 3 -34.36 -11.38 12.75
N GLN A 4 -34.90 -11.50 11.53
CA GLN A 4 -34.21 -12.01 10.35
C GLN A 4 -33.36 -10.97 9.61
N GLU A 5 -33.37 -9.70 10.06
CA GLU A 5 -32.63 -8.60 9.41
C GLU A 5 -31.49 -8.03 10.27
N ILE A 6 -31.29 -8.52 11.50
CA ILE A 6 -30.18 -8.05 12.34
C ILE A 6 -28.87 -8.62 11.78
N GLY A 7 -27.98 -7.73 11.33
CA GLY A 7 -26.64 -8.08 10.86
C GLY A 7 -26.50 -8.35 9.35
N HIS A 8 -27.53 -8.07 8.54
CA HIS A 8 -27.47 -8.26 7.08
C HIS A 8 -27.11 -6.97 6.30
N LEU A 9 -26.94 -5.85 7.00
CA LEU A 9 -26.45 -4.61 6.38
C LEU A 9 -24.97 -4.76 6.08
N THR A 10 -24.62 -4.65 4.79
CA THR A 10 -23.23 -4.59 4.34
C THR A 10 -22.80 -3.13 4.28
N PHE A 11 -21.57 -2.87 4.68
CA PHE A 11 -21.02 -1.53 4.55
C PHE A 11 -20.83 -1.19 3.07
N ASP A 12 -21.41 -0.07 2.65
CA ASP A 12 -21.17 0.52 1.33
C ASP A 12 -20.50 1.88 1.54
N LYS A 13 -19.34 2.08 0.91
CA LYS A 13 -18.60 3.35 0.97
C LYS A 13 -19.35 4.49 0.28
N ASP A 14 -20.31 4.18 -0.58
CA ASP A 14 -21.13 5.16 -1.29
C ASP A 14 -22.46 5.45 -0.58
N ASP A 15 -22.75 4.75 0.53
CA ASP A 15 -23.82 5.11 1.46
C ASP A 15 -23.31 6.17 2.46
N GLN A 16 -23.86 7.39 2.32
CA GLN A 16 -23.52 8.54 3.16
C GLN A 16 -23.76 8.25 4.66
N LEU A 17 -24.86 7.59 5.01
CA LEU A 17 -25.20 7.33 6.41
C LEU A 17 -24.24 6.32 7.02
N ALA A 18 -23.86 5.29 6.26
CA ALA A 18 -22.88 4.29 6.70
C ALA A 18 -21.51 4.92 6.98
N VAL A 19 -21.05 5.79 6.08
CA VAL A 19 -19.77 6.51 6.25
C VAL A 19 -19.82 7.49 7.42
N GLU A 20 -20.91 8.26 7.57
CA GLU A 20 -21.10 9.18 8.70
C GLU A 20 -21.10 8.44 10.04
N PHE A 21 -21.79 7.30 10.11
CA PHE A 21 -21.83 6.46 11.30
C PHE A 21 -20.43 5.95 11.68
N VAL A 22 -19.70 5.37 10.72
CA VAL A 22 -18.33 4.88 10.94
C VAL A 22 -17.40 6.02 11.35
N THR A 23 -17.47 7.16 10.68
CA THR A 23 -16.63 8.34 10.97
C THR A 23 -16.88 8.86 12.38
N ALA A 24 -18.14 9.03 12.78
CA ALA A 24 -18.48 9.50 14.12
C ALA A 24 -18.01 8.54 15.21
N ALA A 25 -18.28 7.24 15.04
CA ALA A 25 -17.84 6.21 15.98
C ALA A 25 -16.31 6.12 16.09
N ALA A 26 -15.61 6.18 14.95
CA ALA A 26 -14.15 6.18 14.90
C ALA A 26 -13.54 7.41 15.59
N ASN A 27 -14.10 8.61 15.35
CA ASN A 27 -13.61 9.85 15.97
C ASN A 27 -13.85 9.89 17.48
N ILE A 28 -15.00 9.41 17.98
CA ILE A 28 -15.25 9.28 19.42
C ILE A 28 -14.21 8.35 20.07
N ARG A 29 -13.88 7.25 19.39
CA ARG A 29 -12.84 6.33 19.85
C ARG A 29 -11.45 6.98 19.79
N ALA A 30 -11.11 7.68 18.70
CA ALA A 30 -9.84 8.35 18.51
C ALA A 30 -9.58 9.37 19.64
N GLU A 31 -10.57 10.18 19.98
CA GLU A 31 -10.52 11.13 21.08
C GLU A 31 -10.21 10.44 22.42
N SER A 32 -10.78 9.26 22.65
CA SER A 32 -10.53 8.46 23.86
C SER A 32 -9.07 8.01 24.02
N PHE A 33 -8.30 7.97 22.92
CA PHE A 33 -6.88 7.59 22.89
C PHE A 33 -5.95 8.75 22.52
N GLY A 34 -6.45 9.99 22.42
CA GLY A 34 -5.64 11.16 22.02
C GLY A 34 -5.13 11.10 20.58
N ILE A 35 -5.83 10.39 19.70
CA ILE A 35 -5.50 10.27 18.28
C ILE A 35 -6.22 11.41 17.52
N PRO A 36 -5.54 12.11 16.57
CA PRO A 36 -6.18 13.14 15.77
C PRO A 36 -7.45 12.64 15.06
N LEU A 37 -8.47 13.50 15.03
CA LEU A 37 -9.74 13.19 14.37
C LEU A 37 -9.56 13.17 12.84
N HIS A 38 -10.30 12.29 12.19
CA HIS A 38 -10.34 12.20 10.74
C HIS A 38 -11.55 12.91 10.16
N SER A 39 -11.35 13.52 9.00
CA SER A 39 -12.43 14.01 8.15
C SER A 39 -13.25 12.85 7.57
N LEU A 40 -14.46 13.16 7.10
CA LEU A 40 -15.34 12.17 6.46
C LEU A 40 -14.70 11.58 5.20
N PHE A 41 -13.93 12.39 4.45
CA PHE A 41 -13.21 11.95 3.26
C PHE A 41 -12.10 10.94 3.59
N GLU A 42 -11.27 11.23 4.61
CA GLU A 42 -10.21 10.32 5.06
C GLU A 42 -10.80 9.01 5.60
N ALA A 43 -11.84 9.11 6.43
CA ALA A 43 -12.52 7.95 6.99
C ALA A 43 -13.14 7.06 5.90
N LYS A 44 -13.78 7.64 4.88
CA LYS A 44 -14.28 6.90 3.71
C LYS A 44 -13.16 6.17 2.98
N GLY A 45 -12.03 6.83 2.76
CA GLY A 45 -10.86 6.25 2.10
C GLY A 45 -10.26 5.08 2.89
N ILE A 46 -10.16 5.19 4.21
CA ILE A 46 -9.65 4.12 5.07
C ILE A 46 -10.64 2.95 5.12
N ALA A 47 -11.90 3.23 5.46
CA ALA A 47 -12.94 2.21 5.64
C ALA A 47 -13.20 1.40 4.37
N GLY A 48 -13.23 2.07 3.20
CA GLY A 48 -13.43 1.42 1.91
C GLY A 48 -12.28 0.50 1.46
N ASN A 49 -11.12 0.58 2.12
CA ASN A 49 -9.92 -0.19 1.78
C ASN A 49 -9.55 -1.23 2.86
N ILE A 50 -10.42 -1.48 3.84
CA ILE A 50 -10.18 -2.49 4.88
C ILE A 50 -10.24 -3.90 4.27
N VAL A 51 -9.13 -4.65 4.41
CA VAL A 51 -9.07 -6.08 4.08
C VAL A 51 -9.25 -6.89 5.35
N HIS A 52 -10.18 -7.85 5.34
CA HIS A 52 -10.42 -8.74 6.47
C HIS A 52 -9.19 -9.63 6.73
N ALA A 53 -8.73 -9.65 7.98
CA ALA A 53 -7.67 -10.55 8.40
C ALA A 53 -8.24 -11.93 8.75
N VAL A 54 -7.56 -12.99 8.32
CA VAL A 54 -7.89 -14.38 8.67
C VAL A 54 -6.71 -14.98 9.42
N ALA A 55 -6.96 -15.53 10.60
CA ALA A 55 -5.91 -16.04 11.48
C ALA A 55 -5.07 -17.15 10.83
N THR A 56 -5.68 -18.00 10.00
CA THR A 56 -4.99 -19.08 9.29
C THR A 56 -3.99 -18.55 8.26
N THR A 57 -4.30 -17.46 7.55
CA THR A 57 -3.36 -16.81 6.63
C THR A 57 -2.10 -16.35 7.36
N ASN A 58 -2.25 -15.73 8.54
CA ASN A 58 -1.11 -15.32 9.35
C ASN A 58 -0.26 -16.51 9.81
N ALA A 59 -0.90 -17.63 10.19
CA ALA A 59 -0.19 -18.85 10.58
C ALA A 59 0.62 -19.45 9.42
N ILE A 60 0.04 -19.48 8.20
CA ILE A 60 0.72 -19.95 6.99
C ILE A 60 1.92 -19.06 6.68
N VAL A 61 1.73 -17.74 6.64
CA VAL A 61 2.81 -16.77 6.34
C VAL A 61 3.93 -16.84 7.39
N ALA A 62 3.60 -16.95 8.68
CA ALA A 62 4.58 -17.12 9.74
C ALA A 62 5.42 -18.40 9.56
N GLY A 63 4.79 -19.52 9.18
CA GLY A 63 5.50 -20.75 8.84
C GLY A 63 6.48 -20.57 7.67
N LEU A 64 6.05 -19.87 6.62
CA LEU A 64 6.90 -19.56 5.46
C LEU A 64 8.10 -18.67 5.83
N ILE A 65 7.90 -17.67 6.69
CA ILE A 65 8.99 -16.80 7.19
C ILE A 65 10.07 -17.64 7.88
N VAL A 66 9.69 -18.57 8.76
CA VAL A 66 10.64 -19.44 9.48
C VAL A 66 11.39 -20.36 8.51
N ILE A 67 10.69 -20.89 7.49
CA ILE A 67 11.32 -21.73 6.46
C ILE A 67 12.39 -20.94 5.69
N GLU A 68 12.10 -19.71 5.24
CA GLU A 68 13.10 -18.87 4.56
C GLU A 68 14.23 -18.46 5.51
N ALA A 69 13.93 -18.14 6.77
CA ALA A 69 14.95 -17.80 7.78
C ALA A 69 15.96 -18.95 8.00
N ILE A 70 15.49 -20.21 8.02
CA ILE A 70 16.38 -21.38 8.10
C ILE A 70 17.34 -21.44 6.90
N LYS A 71 16.86 -21.11 5.69
CA LYS A 71 17.72 -21.06 4.49
C LYS A 71 18.75 -19.95 4.60
N VAL A 72 18.36 -18.77 5.12
CA VAL A 72 19.28 -17.64 5.37
C VAL A 72 20.38 -18.03 6.35
N LEU A 73 20.03 -18.68 7.47
CA LEU A 73 21.01 -19.15 8.46
C LEU A 73 21.97 -20.21 7.90
N LYS A 74 21.51 -21.02 6.96
CA LYS A 74 22.34 -21.99 6.23
C LYS A 74 23.16 -21.37 5.10
N LYS A 75 22.98 -20.07 4.81
CA LYS A 75 23.58 -19.35 3.68
C LYS A 75 23.27 -20.00 2.32
N ASP A 76 22.05 -20.54 2.19
CA ASP A 76 21.57 -21.26 1.00
C ASP A 76 20.74 -20.32 0.10
N ALA A 77 21.40 -19.27 -0.40
CA ALA A 77 20.75 -18.17 -1.11
C ALA A 77 20.05 -18.61 -2.40
N ASP A 78 20.60 -19.60 -3.10
CA ASP A 78 20.04 -20.13 -4.35
C ASP A 78 18.64 -20.75 -4.16
N LYS A 79 18.29 -21.12 -2.92
CA LYS A 79 17.00 -21.71 -2.57
C LYS A 79 15.98 -20.73 -1.98
N TYR A 80 16.31 -19.45 -1.91
CA TYR A 80 15.35 -18.43 -1.48
C TYR A 80 14.19 -18.36 -2.45
N ARG A 81 12.97 -18.25 -1.93
CA ARG A 81 11.77 -18.11 -2.75
C ARG A 81 10.85 -17.06 -2.16
N MET A 82 10.32 -16.20 -3.02
CA MET A 82 9.16 -15.38 -2.69
C MET A 82 7.93 -16.26 -2.89
N THR A 83 7.20 -16.59 -1.82
CA THR A 83 6.05 -17.51 -1.91
C THR A 83 4.74 -16.76 -1.75
N TYR A 84 3.89 -16.80 -2.79
CA TYR A 84 2.55 -16.24 -2.73
C TYR A 84 1.57 -17.28 -2.19
N CYS A 85 0.77 -16.89 -1.19
CA CYS A 85 -0.40 -17.66 -0.77
C CYS A 85 -1.62 -17.17 -1.57
N LEU A 86 -2.10 -18.01 -2.48
CA LEU A 86 -3.25 -17.70 -3.32
C LEU A 86 -4.55 -18.03 -2.59
N GLU A 87 -5.62 -17.33 -2.93
CA GLU A 87 -6.98 -17.67 -2.46
C GLU A 87 -7.49 -18.94 -3.14
N HIS A 88 -7.26 -19.04 -4.46
CA HIS A 88 -7.63 -20.18 -5.28
C HIS A 88 -6.39 -20.82 -5.91
N PRO A 89 -6.31 -22.16 -5.98
CA PRO A 89 -5.16 -22.82 -6.58
C PRO A 89 -4.94 -22.40 -8.04
N SER A 90 -3.73 -21.97 -8.35
CA SER A 90 -3.27 -21.75 -9.73
C SER A 90 -2.23 -22.80 -10.08
N ARG A 91 -2.33 -23.43 -11.25
CA ARG A 91 -1.45 -24.54 -11.67
C ARG A 91 -1.35 -25.66 -10.60
N LYS A 92 -2.47 -25.96 -9.92
CA LYS A 92 -2.57 -26.93 -8.80
C LYS A 92 -1.74 -26.58 -7.55
N MET A 93 -1.35 -25.32 -7.40
CA MET A 93 -0.61 -24.83 -6.23
C MET A 93 -1.39 -23.70 -5.56
N LEU A 94 -1.55 -23.81 -4.24
CA LEU A 94 -2.04 -22.71 -3.39
C LEU A 94 -0.89 -21.84 -2.90
N LEU A 95 0.26 -22.46 -2.63
CA LEU A 95 1.52 -21.79 -2.32
C LEU A 95 2.38 -21.78 -3.58
N MET A 96 2.56 -20.61 -4.17
CA MET A 96 3.26 -20.43 -5.43
C MET A 96 4.63 -19.78 -5.18
N PRO A 97 5.72 -20.58 -5.10
CA PRO A 97 7.06 -20.04 -4.98
C PRO A 97 7.53 -19.45 -6.32
N VAL A 98 8.13 -18.27 -6.27
CA VAL A 98 8.85 -17.65 -7.38
C VAL A 98 10.26 -17.29 -6.95
N GLU A 99 11.16 -17.17 -7.92
CA GLU A 99 12.50 -16.67 -7.65
C GLU A 99 12.44 -15.18 -7.25
N PRO A 100 13.24 -14.75 -6.26
CA PRO A 100 13.34 -13.34 -5.92
C PRO A 100 13.76 -12.52 -7.13
N PHE A 101 13.20 -11.31 -7.25
CA PHE A 101 13.58 -10.38 -8.31
C PHE A 101 14.96 -9.78 -8.03
N GLU A 102 15.71 -9.53 -9.09
CA GLU A 102 16.95 -8.74 -9.01
C GLU A 102 16.64 -7.30 -8.55
N PRO A 103 17.60 -6.63 -7.89
CA PRO A 103 17.44 -5.23 -7.49
C PRO A 103 17.05 -4.34 -8.68
N ASN A 104 15.99 -3.55 -8.52
CA ASN A 104 15.53 -2.64 -9.56
C ASN A 104 16.57 -1.53 -9.80
N PRO A 105 17.14 -1.39 -11.02
CA PRO A 105 18.14 -0.35 -11.32
C PRO A 105 17.63 1.09 -11.21
N SER A 106 16.31 1.28 -11.16
CA SER A 106 15.67 2.59 -11.02
C SER A 106 15.23 2.90 -9.58
N CYS A 107 15.45 2.02 -8.61
CA CYS A 107 15.03 2.23 -7.23
C CYS A 107 15.99 3.19 -6.51
N TYR A 108 15.58 4.42 -6.17
CA TYR A 108 16.45 5.41 -5.50
C TYR A 108 17.01 4.98 -4.13
N VAL A 109 16.43 3.94 -3.51
CA VAL A 109 16.85 3.42 -2.21
C VAL A 109 18.02 2.45 -2.36
N CYS A 110 17.86 1.40 -3.16
CA CYS A 110 18.89 0.35 -3.30
C CYS A 110 19.82 0.55 -4.51
N SER A 111 19.39 1.31 -5.51
CA SER A 111 20.21 1.75 -6.63
C SER A 111 20.48 3.25 -6.47
N LYS A 112 21.72 3.71 -6.65
CA LYS A 112 22.11 5.12 -6.45
C LYS A 112 21.60 6.04 -7.58
N THR A 113 20.42 5.75 -8.11
CA THR A 113 19.80 6.42 -9.25
C THR A 113 19.20 7.74 -8.79
N PRO A 114 19.63 8.88 -9.39
CA PRO A 114 19.09 10.19 -9.03
C PRO A 114 17.59 10.30 -9.36
N LEU A 115 16.86 10.94 -8.46
CA LEU A 115 15.47 11.35 -8.66
C LEU A 115 15.41 12.64 -9.48
N VAL A 116 14.26 12.90 -10.10
CA VAL A 116 13.97 14.17 -10.78
C VAL A 116 12.73 14.79 -10.17
N LEU A 117 12.83 16.02 -9.70
CA LEU A 117 11.72 16.79 -9.14
C LEU A 117 11.39 17.99 -10.04
N GLU A 118 10.19 17.99 -10.61
CA GLU A 118 9.64 19.18 -11.27
C GLU A 118 8.95 20.07 -10.23
N ILE A 119 9.37 21.33 -10.15
CA ILE A 119 8.90 22.29 -9.13
C ILE A 119 9.06 23.73 -9.62
N ASN A 120 8.17 24.63 -9.20
CA ASN A 120 8.37 26.06 -9.43
C ASN A 120 9.35 26.63 -8.40
N THR A 121 10.63 26.74 -8.75
CA THR A 121 11.69 27.20 -7.84
C THR A 121 11.51 28.64 -7.32
N GLN A 122 10.69 29.46 -7.97
CA GLN A 122 10.45 30.85 -7.58
C GLN A 122 9.30 31.00 -6.58
N LYS A 123 8.29 30.11 -6.66
CA LYS A 123 7.08 30.19 -5.83
C LYS A 123 7.10 29.20 -4.67
N SER A 124 7.64 28.00 -4.89
CA SER A 124 7.64 26.94 -3.89
C SER A 124 8.66 27.23 -2.79
N LYS A 125 8.25 27.01 -1.54
CA LYS A 125 9.10 27.20 -0.37
C LYS A 125 9.92 25.96 -0.07
N LEU A 126 11.02 26.12 0.65
CA LEU A 126 11.80 24.97 1.14
C LEU A 126 10.98 24.07 2.07
N ARG A 127 10.05 24.63 2.87
CA ARG A 127 9.12 23.83 3.69
C ARG A 127 8.31 22.83 2.87
N ASP A 128 7.76 23.27 1.74
CA ASP A 128 6.95 22.40 0.89
C ASP A 128 7.76 21.22 0.36
N LEU A 129 9.02 21.45 -0.03
CA LEU A 129 9.93 20.38 -0.43
C LEU A 129 10.19 19.39 0.71
N VAL A 130 10.49 19.90 1.91
CA VAL A 130 10.79 19.07 3.09
C VAL A 130 9.58 18.22 3.46
N ASP A 131 8.41 18.83 3.64
CA ASP A 131 7.26 18.14 4.20
C ASP A 131 6.58 17.24 3.17
N LYS A 132 6.35 17.74 1.94
CA LYS A 132 5.57 17.02 0.93
C LYS A 132 6.39 16.03 0.11
N ILE A 133 7.67 16.28 -0.11
CA ILE A 133 8.52 15.37 -0.90
C ILE A 133 9.39 14.53 0.03
N VAL A 134 10.26 15.17 0.81
CA VAL A 134 11.30 14.45 1.56
C VAL A 134 10.71 13.59 2.69
N LYS A 135 9.81 14.15 3.50
CA LYS A 135 9.16 13.40 4.58
C LYS A 135 8.00 12.55 4.06
N ALA A 136 7.02 13.15 3.38
CA ALA A 136 5.80 12.43 3.01
C ALA A 136 5.98 11.41 1.87
N LYS A 137 6.76 11.71 0.81
CA LYS A 137 6.93 10.80 -0.33
C LYS A 137 8.17 9.91 -0.23
N LEU A 138 9.30 10.44 0.26
CA LEU A 138 10.53 9.67 0.40
C LEU A 138 10.65 8.97 1.76
N GLY A 139 9.82 9.31 2.74
CA GLY A 139 9.77 8.62 4.03
C GLY A 139 10.96 8.91 4.95
N MET A 140 11.69 10.00 4.73
CA MET A 140 12.81 10.40 5.58
C MET A 140 12.30 11.04 6.88
N ASN A 141 12.90 10.68 8.01
CA ASN A 141 12.51 11.12 9.35
C ASN A 141 13.24 12.41 9.75
N LEU A 142 14.58 12.39 9.67
CA LEU A 142 15.48 13.48 10.06
C LEU A 142 16.33 13.92 8.86
N PRO A 143 15.72 14.58 7.87
CA PRO A 143 16.41 14.89 6.64
C PRO A 143 17.40 16.04 6.80
N LEU A 144 18.56 15.86 6.17
CA LEU A 144 19.60 16.83 5.93
C LEU A 144 19.61 17.14 4.42
N ILE A 145 19.49 18.41 4.03
CA ILE A 145 19.42 18.84 2.62
C ILE A 145 20.60 19.74 2.28
N MET A 146 21.39 19.34 1.29
CA MET A 146 22.54 20.09 0.78
C MET A 146 22.38 20.48 -0.68
N HIS A 147 22.91 21.65 -1.03
CA HIS A 147 23.13 22.07 -2.42
C HIS A 147 24.63 22.35 -2.61
N GLY A 148 25.32 21.43 -3.29
CA GLY A 148 26.79 21.44 -3.36
C GLY A 148 27.40 21.26 -1.97
N ALA A 149 28.25 22.19 -1.54
CA ALA A 149 28.84 22.20 -0.20
C ALA A 149 27.99 22.97 0.83
N SER A 150 26.90 23.61 0.41
CA SER A 150 26.05 24.42 1.29
C SER A 150 24.95 23.57 1.92
N LEU A 151 24.91 23.58 3.25
CA LEU A 151 23.84 22.96 4.03
C LEU A 151 22.64 23.91 4.11
N LEU A 152 21.50 23.48 3.56
CA LEU A 152 20.30 24.30 3.45
C LEU A 152 19.33 24.08 4.61
N TYR A 153 19.25 22.84 5.09
CA TYR A 153 18.33 22.40 6.12
C TYR A 153 18.85 21.14 6.82
N GLU A 154 18.63 21.04 8.12
CA GLU A 154 18.95 19.89 8.95
C GLU A 154 18.00 19.84 10.14
N VAL A 155 17.71 18.62 10.64
CA VAL A 155 16.97 18.39 11.88
C VAL A 155 17.77 17.44 12.75
N GLY A 156 18.02 17.84 13.99
CA GLY A 156 18.72 17.03 14.98
C GLY A 156 18.59 17.65 16.36
N ASP A 157 18.64 16.80 17.40
CA ASP A 157 18.59 17.23 18.80
C ASP A 157 19.91 17.86 19.27
N ASP A 158 20.96 17.75 18.46
CA ASP A 158 22.31 18.26 18.69
C ASP A 158 22.58 19.64 18.06
N LEU A 159 21.58 20.21 17.37
CA LEU A 159 21.67 21.54 16.79
C LEU A 159 21.52 22.63 17.85
N ASP A 160 22.37 23.66 17.78
CA ASP A 160 22.21 24.84 18.61
C ASP A 160 21.03 25.72 18.17
N ASP A 161 20.52 26.54 19.09
CA ASP A 161 19.35 27.40 18.86
C ASP A 161 19.54 28.36 17.66
N ILE A 162 20.78 28.76 17.36
CA ILE A 162 21.09 29.69 16.28
C ILE A 162 20.99 28.97 14.93
N MET A 163 21.51 27.76 14.83
CA MET A 163 21.39 26.92 13.64
C MET A 163 19.92 26.60 13.36
N VAL A 164 19.17 26.20 14.39
CA VAL A 164 17.73 25.92 14.27
C VAL A 164 16.98 27.15 13.77
N ALA A 165 17.25 28.33 14.32
CA ALA A 165 16.63 29.58 13.85
C ALA A 165 16.98 29.89 12.39
N ASN A 166 18.22 29.65 11.96
CA ASN A 166 18.66 29.86 10.58
C ASN A 166 17.96 28.91 9.60
N TYR A 167 17.89 27.61 9.92
CA TYR A 167 17.18 26.63 9.08
C TYR A 167 15.68 26.92 9.02
N ASN A 168 15.07 27.30 10.14
CA ASN A 168 13.67 27.74 10.16
C ASN A 168 13.43 29.00 9.32
N SER A 169 14.38 29.93 9.26
CA SER A 169 14.30 31.08 8.34
C SER A 169 14.36 30.64 6.87
N ASN A 170 15.17 29.64 6.54
CA ASN A 170 15.27 29.11 5.18
C ASN A 170 13.99 28.39 4.74
N LEU A 171 13.27 27.72 5.66
CA LEU A 171 12.02 27.03 5.36
C LEU A 171 10.97 27.93 4.69
N GLU A 172 10.94 29.22 5.04
CA GLU A 172 9.96 30.18 4.53
C GLU A 172 10.35 30.85 3.21
N LYS A 173 11.62 30.75 2.81
CA LYS A 173 12.13 31.35 1.57
C LYS A 173 11.74 30.49 0.37
N SER A 174 11.58 31.14 -0.78
CA SER A 174 11.50 30.40 -2.04
C SER A 174 12.83 29.69 -2.32
N LEU A 175 12.78 28.59 -3.08
CA LEU A 175 13.98 27.81 -3.41
C LEU A 175 15.09 28.65 -4.09
N SER A 176 14.70 29.62 -4.92
CA SER A 176 15.65 30.55 -5.56
C SER A 176 16.25 31.61 -4.63
N GLU A 177 15.64 31.90 -3.48
CA GLU A 177 16.08 32.91 -2.51
C GLU A 177 16.90 32.32 -1.35
N LEU A 178 17.15 31.01 -1.38
CA LEU A 178 18.00 30.35 -0.39
C LEU A 178 19.44 30.87 -0.43
N PRO A 179 20.21 30.76 0.67
CA PRO A 179 21.61 31.18 0.73
C PRO A 179 22.47 30.61 -0.40
N SER A 180 22.16 29.37 -0.81
CA SER A 180 22.63 28.77 -2.05
C SER A 180 21.40 28.55 -2.96
N PRO A 181 21.16 29.42 -3.95
CA PRO A 181 19.96 29.40 -4.77
C PRO A 181 19.76 28.06 -5.48
N VAL A 182 18.58 27.48 -5.31
CA VAL A 182 18.16 26.27 -6.02
C VAL A 182 17.39 26.69 -7.26
N ILE A 183 17.95 26.38 -8.43
CA ILE A 183 17.43 26.77 -9.74
C ILE A 183 17.26 25.54 -10.64
N ASN A 184 16.81 25.76 -11.89
CA ASN A 184 16.75 24.69 -12.87
C ASN A 184 18.12 24.01 -13.06
N GLY A 185 18.17 22.69 -12.95
CA GLY A 185 19.38 21.89 -13.05
C GLY A 185 20.17 21.76 -11.75
N SER A 186 19.75 22.40 -10.65
CA SER A 186 20.35 22.19 -9.33
C SER A 186 20.21 20.73 -8.91
N ILE A 187 21.24 20.21 -8.24
CA ILE A 187 21.24 18.85 -7.69
C ILE A 187 21.28 18.97 -6.17
N LEU A 188 20.22 18.52 -5.52
CA LEU A 188 20.12 18.44 -4.07
C LEU A 188 20.59 17.07 -3.62
N THR A 189 21.40 17.03 -2.56
CA THR A 189 21.71 15.79 -1.84
C THR A 189 20.87 15.79 -0.58
N VAL A 190 20.09 14.74 -0.38
CA VAL A 190 19.21 14.58 0.77
C VAL A 190 19.61 13.31 1.50
N GLU A 191 19.91 13.45 2.79
CA GLU A 191 20.39 12.35 3.63
C GLU A 191 19.55 12.24 4.90
N ASP A 192 19.31 11.02 5.34
CA ASP A 192 18.80 10.70 6.67
C ASP A 192 19.81 9.74 7.31
N LEU A 193 20.59 10.27 8.26
CA LEU A 193 21.64 9.52 8.93
C LEU A 193 21.08 8.44 9.86
N GLN A 194 19.88 8.63 10.40
CA GLN A 194 19.24 7.64 11.28
C GLN A 194 18.77 6.42 10.48
N GLN A 195 18.30 6.65 9.25
CA GLN A 195 17.86 5.59 8.34
C GLN A 195 18.99 5.04 7.45
N GLU A 196 20.20 5.58 7.54
CA GLU A 196 21.32 5.31 6.61
C GLU A 196 20.92 5.45 5.13
N LEU A 197 20.07 6.45 4.83
CA LEU A 197 19.48 6.66 3.51
C LEU A 197 20.02 7.96 2.89
N SER A 198 20.46 7.91 1.64
CA SER A 198 20.93 9.09 0.90
C SER A 198 20.47 9.02 -0.55
N CYS A 199 19.94 10.13 -1.06
CA CYS A 199 19.51 10.25 -2.44
C CYS A 199 19.87 11.61 -3.04
N LYS A 200 19.91 11.66 -4.37
CA LYS A 200 20.13 12.89 -5.13
C LYS A 200 18.85 13.26 -5.87
N ILE A 201 18.44 14.51 -5.78
CA ILE A 201 17.26 15.05 -6.46
C ILE A 201 17.72 16.11 -7.46
N ASN A 202 17.51 15.84 -8.74
CA ASN A 202 17.72 16.79 -9.82
C ASN A 202 16.48 17.68 -9.95
N VAL A 203 16.66 18.98 -9.74
CA VAL A 203 15.58 19.96 -9.79
C VAL A 203 15.36 20.43 -11.23
N LYS A 204 14.12 20.32 -11.70
CA LYS A 204 13.67 20.84 -13.00
C LYS A 204 12.64 21.94 -12.75
N HIS A 205 12.95 23.16 -13.17
CA HIS A 205 12.02 24.27 -13.00
C HIS A 205 10.84 24.11 -13.95
N ARG A 206 9.63 24.25 -13.41
CA ARG A 206 8.38 24.31 -14.18
C ARG A 206 7.49 25.40 -13.61
N GLU A 207 6.99 26.30 -14.47
CA GLU A 207 6.25 27.47 -14.03
C GLU A 207 4.80 27.14 -13.64
N GLU A 208 4.15 26.28 -14.44
CA GLU A 208 2.72 25.97 -14.36
C GLU A 208 2.47 24.48 -14.16
N PHE A 209 1.53 24.17 -13.27
CA PHE A 209 1.07 22.83 -12.93
C PHE A 209 -0.43 22.74 -13.16
N ASP A 210 -0.90 21.56 -13.53
CA ASP A 210 -2.34 21.29 -13.66
C ASP A 210 -2.94 21.20 -12.25
N GLU A 211 -3.77 22.15 -11.84
CA GLU A 211 -4.30 22.21 -10.47
C GLU A 211 -5.16 20.99 -10.10
N GLU A 212 -5.76 20.32 -11.08
CA GLU A 212 -6.58 19.12 -10.86
C GLU A 212 -5.71 17.86 -10.73
N LYS A 213 -4.68 17.72 -11.57
CA LYS A 213 -3.81 16.52 -11.56
C LYS A 213 -2.62 16.62 -10.63
N GLU A 214 -2.12 17.83 -10.40
CA GLU A 214 -0.87 18.13 -9.70
C GLU A 214 -1.11 19.20 -8.62
N PRO A 215 -2.04 18.97 -7.66
CA PRO A 215 -2.48 19.99 -6.72
C PRO A 215 -1.37 20.50 -5.78
N GLU A 216 -0.30 19.73 -5.60
CA GLU A 216 0.85 20.11 -4.78
C GLU A 216 1.87 21.00 -5.53
N GLY A 217 1.72 21.18 -6.85
CA GLY A 217 2.66 21.92 -7.69
C GLY A 217 4.06 21.29 -7.76
N MET A 218 4.15 19.97 -7.53
CA MET A 218 5.40 19.22 -7.46
C MET A 218 5.24 17.80 -8.01
N VAL A 219 6.15 17.40 -8.91
CA VAL A 219 6.15 16.06 -9.52
C VAL A 219 7.49 15.40 -9.31
N LEU A 220 7.51 14.33 -8.52
CA LEU A 220 8.69 13.50 -8.32
C LEU A 220 8.67 12.31 -9.29
N SER A 221 9.77 12.11 -10.00
CA SER A 221 9.97 11.02 -10.96
C SER A 221 11.35 10.39 -10.77
N GLY A 222 11.60 9.26 -11.43
CA GLY A 222 12.77 8.41 -11.15
C GLY A 222 12.55 7.45 -9.98
N TRP A 223 11.31 7.36 -9.49
CA TRP A 223 10.84 6.38 -8.54
C TRP A 223 9.66 5.63 -9.17
N THR A 224 9.67 4.31 -9.13
CA THR A 224 8.47 3.52 -9.48
C THR A 224 7.52 3.60 -8.28
N GLN A 225 6.41 4.32 -8.42
CA GLN A 225 5.31 4.23 -7.46
C GLN A 225 4.89 2.77 -7.32
N SER A 226 4.70 2.28 -6.09
CA SER A 226 3.93 1.06 -5.87
C SER A 226 2.56 1.24 -6.56
N PRO A 227 2.09 0.28 -7.37
CA PRO A 227 0.81 0.43 -8.03
C PRO A 227 -0.27 0.71 -6.98
N ALA A 228 -1.00 1.81 -7.16
CA ALA A 228 -2.20 2.08 -6.40
C ALA A 228 -3.16 0.90 -6.62
N THR A 229 -3.59 0.23 -5.55
CA THR A 229 -4.68 -0.74 -5.62
C THR A 229 -5.98 0.02 -5.85
N ASN A 230 -6.18 0.53 -7.06
CA ASN A 230 -7.50 0.89 -7.52
C ASN A 230 -8.26 -0.42 -7.72
N GLY A 231 -9.27 -0.63 -6.90
CA GLY A 231 -10.20 -1.73 -7.00
C GLY A 231 -11.02 -1.64 -8.29
N GLU A 232 -10.40 -2.02 -9.40
CA GLU A 232 -11.09 -2.44 -10.61
C GLU A 232 -10.50 -3.77 -11.04
N SER A 233 -11.33 -4.80 -10.99
CA SER A 233 -11.06 -6.14 -11.49
C SER A 233 -10.78 -6.09 -12.99
N ALA A 234 -9.54 -5.79 -13.37
CA ALA A 234 -9.08 -5.92 -14.75
C ALA A 234 -8.62 -7.36 -14.96
N SER A 235 -9.47 -8.11 -15.64
CA SER A 235 -9.18 -9.39 -16.25
C SER A 235 -7.84 -9.36 -16.99
N THR A 236 -6.88 -10.16 -16.53
CA THR A 236 -5.63 -10.46 -17.25
C THR A 236 -5.96 -11.07 -18.61
N SER A 237 -5.85 -10.26 -19.67
CA SER A 237 -5.71 -10.76 -21.03
C SER A 237 -4.23 -11.12 -21.25
N ASN A 238 -3.99 -12.40 -21.44
CA ASN A 238 -2.67 -12.94 -21.77
C ASN A 238 -2.23 -12.41 -23.14
N ASN A 239 -1.19 -11.58 -23.16
CA ASN A 239 -0.37 -11.40 -24.36
C ASN A 239 0.65 -12.53 -24.41
N GLU A 240 0.25 -13.65 -25.01
CA GLU A 240 1.20 -14.62 -25.56
C GLU A 240 1.93 -13.93 -26.72
N SER A 241 3.23 -13.69 -26.55
CA SER A 241 4.12 -13.36 -27.66
C SER A 241 4.27 -14.59 -28.54
N ALA A 242 3.38 -14.72 -29.53
CA ALA A 242 3.53 -15.66 -30.63
C ALA A 242 4.57 -15.12 -31.63
N VAL A 243 5.52 -15.99 -31.94
CA VAL A 243 6.55 -15.81 -32.95
C VAL A 243 5.89 -15.72 -34.34
N GLU A 244 6.00 -14.58 -35.02
CA GLU A 244 5.55 -14.45 -36.42
C GLU A 244 6.60 -15.03 -37.38
N VAL A 245 6.21 -16.13 -38.03
CA VAL A 245 6.74 -16.56 -39.33
C VAL A 245 5.78 -16.04 -40.39
N THR A 246 6.33 -15.30 -41.34
CA THR A 246 5.69 -14.74 -42.53
C THR A 246 5.10 -15.80 -43.45
N GLU A 247 3.86 -15.62 -43.93
CA GLU A 247 3.50 -15.72 -45.36
C GLU A 247 2.05 -15.28 -45.66
N SER A 248 1.96 -14.26 -46.53
CA SER A 248 0.95 -13.91 -47.54
C SER A 248 -0.42 -14.62 -47.63
N SER A 249 -1.50 -13.83 -47.65
CA SER A 249 -2.26 -13.43 -48.86
C SER A 249 -3.79 -13.33 -48.68
N SER A 250 -4.33 -12.25 -49.27
CA SER A 250 -5.71 -12.02 -49.77
C SER A 250 -6.92 -12.04 -48.81
N GLY A 251 -7.60 -10.89 -48.75
CA GLY A 251 -9.01 -10.77 -48.32
C GLY A 251 -10.01 -11.39 -49.31
N PRO A 252 -11.34 -11.21 -49.15
CA PRO A 252 -11.94 -9.88 -49.05
C PRO A 252 -13.12 -9.72 -48.06
N GLU A 253 -13.55 -8.46 -48.02
CA GLU A 253 -14.66 -7.77 -47.35
C GLU A 253 -16.03 -8.47 -47.32
N ILE A 254 -16.89 -8.12 -46.33
CA ILE A 254 -18.14 -7.32 -46.52
C ILE A 254 -18.94 -7.22 -45.20
N ALA A 255 -19.05 -5.96 -44.74
CA ALA A 255 -20.24 -5.23 -44.29
C ALA A 255 -21.30 -5.80 -43.31
N SER A 256 -21.44 -5.06 -42.20
CA SER A 256 -22.64 -4.29 -41.80
C SER A 256 -23.77 -4.89 -40.94
N LYS A 257 -24.03 -4.14 -39.85
CA LYS A 257 -25.31 -3.76 -39.18
C LYS A 257 -25.77 -4.55 -37.92
N LYS A 258 -25.66 -3.84 -36.78
CA LYS A 258 -26.73 -3.41 -35.84
C LYS A 258 -28.07 -4.17 -36.00
N ARG A 259 -28.72 -4.70 -34.95
CA ARG A 259 -29.29 -3.98 -33.77
C ARG A 259 -30.04 -4.97 -32.84
N LYS A 260 -30.07 -4.62 -31.55
CA LYS A 260 -31.17 -4.71 -30.57
C LYS A 260 -31.80 -6.07 -30.17
N LEU A 261 -31.49 -6.40 -28.91
CA LEU A 261 -32.34 -6.80 -27.78
C LEU A 261 -33.88 -6.65 -27.94
N SER A 262 -34.59 -7.71 -27.58
CA SER A 262 -35.98 -7.68 -27.06
C SER A 262 -36.21 -8.81 -26.07
N GLU A 263 -36.96 -8.48 -25.03
CA GLU A 263 -37.37 -9.24 -23.84
C GLU A 263 -38.16 -10.53 -24.14
N THR A 264 -38.09 -11.54 -23.26
CA THR A 264 -39.27 -12.11 -22.55
C THR A 264 -38.87 -13.17 -21.51
N GLN A 265 -39.49 -13.11 -20.33
CA GLN A 265 -39.54 -14.14 -19.27
C GLN A 265 -40.65 -15.20 -19.60
N PRO A 266 -41.09 -16.07 -18.67
CA PRO A 266 -40.47 -17.30 -18.15
C PRO A 266 -41.39 -18.54 -18.31
N GLU A 267 -40.91 -19.77 -18.10
CA GLU A 267 -41.81 -20.93 -17.88
C GLU A 267 -41.34 -21.91 -16.78
N ASN A 268 -42.18 -21.97 -15.73
CA ASN A 268 -42.81 -23.11 -15.07
C ASN A 268 -42.10 -24.46 -14.78
N HIS A 269 -42.09 -24.75 -13.47
CA HIS A 269 -42.54 -25.96 -12.76
C HIS A 269 -41.98 -27.36 -13.10
N LYS A 270 -41.45 -28.02 -12.05
CA LYS A 270 -42.09 -29.21 -11.44
C LYS A 270 -41.58 -29.49 -10.02
N ARG A 271 -42.53 -29.75 -9.11
CA ARG A 271 -42.36 -30.29 -7.76
C ARG A 271 -42.33 -31.82 -7.82
N GLU A 272 -41.54 -32.43 -6.95
CA GLU A 272 -41.94 -33.65 -6.22
C GLU A 272 -41.59 -33.47 -4.74
N THR A 273 -42.47 -33.96 -3.89
CA THR A 273 -42.46 -33.93 -2.43
C THR A 273 -42.55 -35.35 -1.94
N GLU A 274 -41.78 -35.73 -0.93
CA GLU A 274 -42.27 -36.56 0.18
C GLU A 274 -41.38 -36.36 1.43
N ASN A 275 -42.06 -36.15 2.56
CA ASN A 275 -41.56 -35.97 3.93
C ASN A 275 -41.10 -37.36 4.50
N VAL A 276 -40.49 -37.55 5.68
CA VAL A 276 -40.94 -37.23 7.05
C VAL A 276 -39.84 -37.66 8.07
N GLU A 277 -39.62 -36.82 9.12
CA GLU A 277 -39.13 -37.07 10.52
C GLU A 277 -37.76 -37.76 10.76
N SER A 278 -37.00 -37.56 11.83
CA SER A 278 -36.84 -36.70 13.03
C SER A 278 -35.52 -37.24 13.68
N GLU A 279 -34.65 -36.55 14.43
CA GLU A 279 -34.74 -35.98 15.77
C GLU A 279 -33.38 -35.31 16.08
N ASP A 280 -33.40 -34.41 17.06
CA ASP A 280 -32.32 -33.61 17.62
C ASP A 280 -31.16 -34.42 18.25
N ASP A 281 -29.95 -33.84 18.30
CA ASP A 281 -29.15 -33.79 19.54
C ASP A 281 -27.98 -32.79 19.41
N ASP A 282 -28.02 -31.78 20.27
CA ASP A 282 -26.94 -30.86 20.62
C ASP A 282 -25.89 -31.59 21.46
N ASP A 283 -24.59 -31.42 21.15
CA ASP A 283 -23.51 -31.84 22.06
C ASP A 283 -22.60 -30.66 22.42
N LEU A 284 -22.86 -30.14 23.62
CA LEU A 284 -22.15 -29.09 24.33
C LEU A 284 -21.00 -29.73 25.12
N MET A 285 -19.73 -29.47 24.74
CA MET A 285 -18.58 -29.93 25.53
C MET A 285 -18.30 -28.97 26.71
N GLU A 286 -18.71 -29.39 27.90
CA GLU A 286 -18.31 -28.80 29.18
C GLU A 286 -16.84 -29.12 29.53
N ILE A 287 -16.10 -28.10 29.93
CA ILE A 287 -14.74 -28.19 30.46
C ILE A 287 -14.85 -28.29 31.98
N GLU A 288 -14.61 -29.48 32.54
CA GLU A 288 -14.37 -29.64 33.97
C GLU A 288 -12.87 -29.75 34.27
N ASN A 289 -12.42 -28.88 35.17
CA ASN A 289 -11.17 -29.01 35.89
C ASN A 289 -11.51 -28.94 37.38
N PRO A 290 -11.02 -29.87 38.22
CA PRO A 290 -10.57 -29.43 39.52
C PRO A 290 -9.23 -30.02 39.95
N MET A 291 -8.43 -29.13 40.55
CA MET A 291 -7.17 -29.38 41.24
C MET A 291 -7.29 -30.47 42.32
N THR A 292 -6.26 -31.31 42.45
CA THR A 292 -5.76 -31.73 43.76
C THR A 292 -4.23 -31.81 43.80
N VAL A 293 -3.69 -31.21 44.85
CA VAL A 293 -2.28 -31.15 45.24
C VAL A 293 -1.86 -32.46 45.88
N SER A 294 -0.68 -33.00 45.55
CA SER A 294 0.10 -33.84 46.48
C SER A 294 1.60 -33.84 46.18
N LYS A 295 2.39 -33.73 47.26
CA LYS A 295 3.82 -33.42 47.32
C LYS A 295 4.72 -34.64 47.09
N LYS A 296 5.86 -34.38 46.41
CA LYS A 296 7.24 -34.92 46.58
C LYS A 296 7.45 -36.36 47.09
N LYS A 297 8.25 -37.13 46.33
CA LYS A 297 9.45 -37.84 46.85
C LYS A 297 10.48 -38.20 45.76
N LYS A 298 11.75 -37.88 46.06
CA LYS A 298 13.00 -38.21 45.34
C LYS A 298 13.26 -39.72 45.22
N ARG A 299 13.99 -40.11 44.17
CA ARG A 299 15.09 -41.12 44.10
C ARG A 299 15.68 -41.01 42.68
N VAL A 300 16.85 -40.40 42.46
CA VAL A 300 18.22 -40.97 42.47
C VAL A 300 18.28 -42.41 41.94
N ALA A 301 18.63 -42.55 40.67
CA ALA A 301 19.80 -43.25 40.15
C ALA A 301 20.13 -42.66 38.78
#